data_AF-A0A366W8C6-F1
#
_entry.id   AF-A0A366W8C6-F1
#
_cell.length_a   1.000
_cell.length_b   1.000
_cell.length_c   1.000
_cell.angle_alpha   90.00
_cell.angle_beta   90.00
_cell.angle_gamma   90.00
#
_symmetry.space_group_name_H-M   'P 1'
#
loop_
_entity.id
_entity.type
_entity.pdbx_description
1 polymer ?
#
loop_
_entity_poly.entity_id
_entity_poly.type
_entity_poly.pdbx_seq_one_letter_code
_entity_poly.pdbx_strand_id
1 'polypeptide(L)'
;MQHAPKQAYHANAAPNKAPAMTRSHPGSVSLRALADSSKTSAATQKLQALQQRSNQSSIIQRRINIRGDERSFDSYGGNATKALVKEIDESGVAIKRGWKSELREMAKSRVLNKFPSLNGLIAELVKVYPPQTQNGPYGRPNFSQRAYNLAKISASLSYRVDLLDIALAANDLALPHRMSFRDIRESTRRFAENQEDDGDLTRWTERLIDGTLARIEQSTNAFADIKSDRTLKAVYKKKAQYMRDAHLSVSNAKAARDELIKATKANDDPRKNAAIKEFLKAFNEIHGNIPDVGQHTAVNVVVSSAAHLHTQERQGRSRTRTAHHSQERELTPGSRAVRDMSPHRLGRGIAFDSTGQSIVETSGRLFTDSQLSRDSQKKLRRHAYKKTNVTKKRLDADSKKRKRDSSFDPSQSSRPFKRRRNINSSS
;
A
#
# COMPACT_ATOMS: atom_id res chain seq x y z
N MET A 1 54.75 -40.98 -9.34
CA MET A 1 54.89 -41.11 -10.80
C MET A 1 53.52 -40.81 -11.40
N GLN A 2 53.29 -39.63 -12.00
CA GLN A 2 53.49 -39.37 -13.45
C GLN A 2 52.65 -40.37 -14.28
N HIS A 3 51.64 -40.05 -15.08
CA HIS A 3 51.38 -38.92 -15.97
C HIS A 3 49.89 -38.93 -16.39
N ALA A 4 49.24 -37.76 -16.51
CA ALA A 4 48.35 -37.48 -17.65
C ALA A 4 49.25 -36.99 -18.82
N PRO A 5 48.80 -36.68 -20.07
CA PRO A 5 47.45 -36.63 -20.69
C PRO A 5 47.44 -37.07 -22.19
N LYS A 6 46.39 -36.72 -22.95
CA LYS A 6 46.33 -36.24 -24.38
C LYS A 6 45.13 -36.84 -25.15
N GLN A 7 44.17 -36.01 -25.59
CA GLN A 7 44.05 -35.34 -26.92
C GLN A 7 43.88 -36.35 -28.08
N ALA A 8 43.11 -36.16 -29.16
CA ALA A 8 42.08 -35.22 -29.62
C ALA A 8 41.69 -35.66 -31.07
N TYR A 9 40.62 -35.06 -31.62
CA TYR A 9 40.37 -34.79 -33.05
C TYR A 9 39.62 -35.78 -34.00
N HIS A 10 38.88 -35.09 -34.90
CA HIS A 10 38.17 -35.44 -36.15
C HIS A 10 36.75 -36.01 -36.02
N ALA A 11 35.65 -35.35 -36.45
CA ALA A 11 35.26 -34.53 -37.62
C ALA A 11 34.60 -35.33 -38.76
N ASN A 12 33.52 -34.72 -39.30
CA ASN A 12 32.82 -34.95 -40.58
C ASN A 12 31.68 -36.00 -40.62
N ALA A 13 30.44 -35.52 -40.82
CA ALA A 13 29.72 -35.61 -42.11
C ALA A 13 28.21 -35.36 -41.93
N ALA A 14 27.74 -34.22 -42.44
CA ALA A 14 26.43 -34.06 -43.08
C ALA A 14 26.72 -34.07 -44.61
N PRO A 15 25.76 -34.24 -45.56
CA PRO A 15 24.34 -33.88 -45.47
C PRO A 15 23.35 -34.82 -46.19
N ASN A 16 22.04 -34.59 -46.07
CA ASN A 16 21.14 -34.77 -47.21
C ASN A 16 19.90 -33.88 -47.12
N LYS A 17 19.58 -33.26 -48.25
CA LYS A 17 18.54 -32.25 -48.49
C LYS A 17 17.28 -32.89 -49.11
N ALA A 18 16.12 -32.35 -48.69
CA ALA A 18 14.90 -32.04 -49.48
C ALA A 18 14.03 -33.23 -50.00
N PRO A 19 12.69 -33.06 -50.24
CA PRO A 19 12.01 -31.80 -50.59
C PRO A 19 10.72 -31.44 -49.84
N ALA A 20 10.36 -30.16 -50.02
CA ALA A 20 9.14 -29.53 -49.59
C ALA A 20 7.93 -29.94 -50.45
N MET A 21 6.76 -30.08 -49.81
CA MET A 21 5.48 -29.84 -50.46
C MET A 21 4.66 -28.86 -49.64
N THR A 22 4.36 -27.74 -50.28
CA THR A 22 3.45 -26.68 -49.88
C THR A 22 1.99 -27.13 -50.08
N ARG A 23 1.19 -27.03 -49.02
CA ARG A 23 -0.26 -26.84 -49.14
C ARG A 23 -0.66 -25.71 -48.19
N SER A 24 -0.97 -24.57 -48.80
CA SER A 24 -1.65 -23.43 -48.21
C SER A 24 -3.10 -23.82 -47.92
N HIS A 25 -3.62 -23.51 -46.73
CA HIS A 25 -5.02 -23.19 -46.47
C HIS A 25 -5.14 -22.28 -45.23
N PRO A 26 -6.18 -21.44 -45.16
CA PRO A 26 -6.18 -20.18 -44.41
C PRO A 26 -6.73 -20.33 -42.99
N GLY A 27 -6.26 -19.48 -42.07
CA GLY A 27 -6.89 -19.27 -40.76
C GLY A 27 -6.09 -19.71 -39.54
N SER A 28 -4.80 -19.40 -39.45
CA SER A 28 -4.07 -19.50 -38.18
C SER A 28 -4.22 -18.20 -37.39
N VAL A 29 -5.22 -18.16 -36.51
CA VAL A 29 -5.18 -17.25 -35.36
C VAL A 29 -3.94 -17.62 -34.54
N SER A 30 -2.98 -16.72 -34.52
CA SER A 30 -1.70 -16.81 -33.81
C SER A 30 -1.83 -17.41 -32.40
N LEU A 31 -1.21 -18.59 -32.18
CA LEU A 31 -0.98 -19.21 -30.86
C LEU A 31 -0.15 -18.32 -29.90
N ARG A 32 0.43 -17.22 -30.40
CA ARG A 32 1.04 -16.16 -29.57
C ARG A 32 -0.01 -15.33 -28.82
N ALA A 33 -1.23 -15.21 -29.33
CA ALA A 33 -2.33 -14.52 -28.66
C ALA A 33 -2.97 -15.32 -27.50
N LEU A 34 -2.71 -16.63 -27.43
CA LEU A 34 -3.17 -17.50 -26.32
C LEU A 34 -2.10 -17.68 -25.22
N ALA A 35 -0.85 -17.30 -25.49
CA ALA A 35 0.22 -17.35 -24.48
C ALA A 35 0.23 -16.11 -23.57
N ASP A 36 -0.15 -14.94 -24.09
CA ASP A 36 -0.15 -13.66 -23.35
C ASP A 36 -1.39 -13.45 -22.46
N SER A 37 -2.44 -14.26 -22.62
CA SER A 37 -3.61 -14.27 -21.70
C SER A 37 -3.43 -15.22 -20.51
N SER A 38 -2.45 -16.13 -20.55
CA SER A 38 -2.26 -17.17 -19.52
C SER A 38 -1.48 -16.69 -18.28
N LYS A 39 -0.57 -15.73 -18.40
CA LYS A 39 0.25 -15.24 -17.28
C LYS A 39 -0.45 -14.19 -16.43
N THR A 40 -1.28 -13.36 -17.07
CA THR A 40 -2.21 -12.44 -16.42
C THR A 40 -3.27 -13.24 -15.65
N SER A 41 -3.69 -14.42 -16.16
CA SER A 41 -4.73 -15.20 -15.51
C SER A 41 -4.33 -15.80 -14.16
N ALA A 42 -3.07 -16.20 -13.92
CA ALA A 42 -2.71 -16.90 -12.67
C ALA A 42 -2.47 -15.97 -11.47
N ALA A 43 -1.86 -14.79 -11.69
CA ALA A 43 -1.71 -13.77 -10.65
C ALA A 43 -3.06 -13.12 -10.34
N THR A 44 -3.87 -12.86 -11.37
CA THR A 44 -5.25 -12.44 -11.20
C THR A 44 -6.12 -13.55 -10.62
N GLN A 45 -5.87 -14.85 -10.86
CA GLN A 45 -6.63 -15.97 -10.26
C GLN A 45 -6.26 -16.27 -8.80
N LYS A 46 -4.98 -16.15 -8.40
CA LYS A 46 -4.56 -16.23 -6.99
C LYS A 46 -5.01 -15.00 -6.20
N LEU A 47 -5.10 -13.83 -6.84
CA LEU A 47 -5.77 -12.65 -6.29
C LEU A 47 -7.31 -12.75 -6.43
N GLN A 48 -7.87 -13.52 -7.36
CA GLN A 48 -9.33 -13.76 -7.50
C GLN A 48 -9.87 -14.78 -6.52
N ALA A 49 -9.05 -15.73 -6.04
CA ALA A 49 -9.30 -16.45 -4.79
C ALA A 49 -9.24 -15.52 -3.55
N LEU A 50 -8.75 -14.29 -3.76
CA LEU A 50 -8.71 -13.19 -2.80
C LEU A 50 -9.62 -12.01 -3.18
N GLN A 51 -10.36 -12.02 -4.31
CA GLN A 51 -11.37 -11.04 -4.80
C GLN A 51 -11.51 -10.99 -6.36
N GLN A 52 -12.75 -11.16 -6.87
CA GLN A 52 -13.45 -10.32 -7.87
C GLN A 52 -14.00 -10.98 -9.14
N ARG A 53 -15.26 -10.61 -9.47
CA ARG A 53 -15.67 -9.83 -10.68
C ARG A 53 -16.91 -8.97 -10.31
N SER A 54 -17.22 -7.80 -10.87
CA SER A 54 -16.66 -6.87 -11.87
C SER A 54 -17.39 -5.51 -11.67
N ASN A 55 -16.91 -4.35 -12.16
CA ASN A 55 -17.11 -3.93 -13.54
C ASN A 55 -16.09 -2.86 -13.96
N GLN A 56 -15.70 -2.99 -15.23
CA GLN A 56 -15.28 -1.87 -16.04
C GLN A 56 -16.30 -0.74 -15.92
N SER A 57 -15.83 0.40 -15.48
CA SER A 57 -16.33 1.65 -15.99
C SER A 57 -15.09 2.43 -16.39
N SER A 58 -15.02 2.81 -17.66
CA SER A 58 -14.45 4.09 -18.04
C SER A 58 -14.80 5.11 -16.95
N ILE A 59 -13.90 6.04 -16.62
CA ILE A 59 -14.30 7.26 -15.93
C ILE A 59 -15.23 8.00 -16.89
N ILE A 60 -16.49 7.56 -16.96
CA ILE A 60 -17.59 8.41 -17.32
C ILE A 60 -17.69 9.29 -16.09
N GLN A 61 -17.12 10.50 -16.20
CA GLN A 61 -17.60 11.60 -15.38
C GLN A 61 -19.10 11.62 -15.57
N ARG A 62 -19.87 11.03 -14.65
CA ARG A 62 -21.32 11.15 -14.67
C ARG A 62 -21.58 12.65 -14.60
N ARG A 63 -22.08 13.21 -15.70
CA ARG A 63 -22.67 14.55 -15.71
C ARG A 63 -23.93 14.47 -14.86
N ILE A 64 -23.77 14.61 -13.55
CA ILE A 64 -24.91 14.82 -12.67
C ILE A 64 -25.35 16.25 -12.91
N ASN A 65 -26.51 16.39 -13.54
CA ASN A 65 -27.17 17.67 -13.67
C ASN A 65 -27.87 17.96 -12.34
N ILE A 66 -27.25 18.73 -11.46
CA ILE A 66 -27.87 19.09 -10.17
C ILE A 66 -29.17 19.88 -10.43
N ARG A 67 -29.15 20.71 -11.47
CA ARG A 67 -30.36 21.31 -12.04
C ARG A 67 -31.06 20.30 -12.95
N GLY A 68 -32.15 19.70 -12.48
CA GLY A 68 -32.99 18.76 -13.25
C GLY A 68 -32.85 17.28 -12.87
N ASP A 69 -32.10 16.95 -11.82
CA ASP A 69 -32.16 15.62 -11.19
C ASP A 69 -33.52 15.47 -10.47
N GLU A 70 -34.16 14.30 -10.52
CA GLU A 70 -35.39 14.00 -9.76
C GLU A 70 -35.16 13.98 -8.24
N ARG A 71 -33.89 14.00 -7.81
CA ARG A 71 -33.48 14.06 -6.41
C ARG A 71 -33.71 15.45 -5.82
N SER A 72 -34.60 15.56 -4.83
CA SER A 72 -34.77 16.82 -4.07
C SER A 72 -33.60 17.06 -3.10
N PHE A 73 -32.88 18.17 -3.29
CA PHE A 73 -31.79 18.64 -2.42
C PHE A 73 -32.26 19.77 -1.49
N ASP A 74 -33.47 19.68 -0.95
CA ASP A 74 -34.16 20.73 -0.19
C ASP A 74 -33.91 20.72 1.33
N SER A 75 -33.13 19.74 1.82
CA SER A 75 -33.00 19.49 3.25
C SER A 75 -31.55 19.33 3.68
N TYR A 76 -31.21 19.99 4.79
CA TYR A 76 -29.87 20.02 5.41
C TYR A 76 -29.29 18.61 5.66
N GLY A 77 -30.14 17.64 6.00
CA GLY A 77 -29.77 16.26 6.30
C GLY A 77 -30.39 15.21 5.39
N GLY A 78 -30.99 15.62 4.26
CA GLY A 78 -31.70 14.74 3.33
C GLY A 78 -30.80 13.67 2.72
N ASN A 79 -31.41 12.57 2.28
CA ASN A 79 -30.69 11.45 1.65
C ASN A 79 -29.94 11.91 0.39
N ALA A 80 -30.55 12.79 -0.41
CA ALA A 80 -29.91 13.38 -1.59
C ALA A 80 -28.70 14.25 -1.22
N THR A 81 -28.82 15.13 -0.22
CA THR A 81 -27.72 15.97 0.29
C THR A 81 -26.57 15.13 0.86
N LYS A 82 -26.89 14.05 1.60
CA LYS A 82 -25.88 13.09 2.10
C LYS A 82 -25.19 12.34 0.96
N ALA A 83 -25.93 11.93 -0.05
CA ALA A 83 -25.37 11.30 -1.25
C ALA A 83 -24.45 12.27 -1.99
N LEU A 84 -24.83 13.55 -2.12
CA LEU A 84 -24.00 14.58 -2.75
C LEU A 84 -22.70 14.86 -1.99
N VAL A 85 -22.76 14.93 -0.64
CA VAL A 85 -21.54 15.01 0.20
C VAL A 85 -20.63 13.82 -0.08
N LYS A 86 -21.20 12.61 -0.16
CA LYS A 86 -20.47 11.38 -0.41
C LYS A 86 -19.86 11.36 -1.82
N GLU A 87 -20.59 11.80 -2.83
CA GLU A 87 -20.13 11.88 -4.23
C GLU A 87 -18.98 12.91 -4.39
N ILE A 88 -19.05 14.05 -3.69
CA ILE A 88 -17.94 15.02 -3.64
C ILE A 88 -16.75 14.45 -2.88
N ASP A 89 -16.94 13.75 -1.76
CA ASP A 89 -15.86 13.03 -1.07
C ASP A 89 -15.22 11.96 -2.00
N GLU A 90 -16.03 11.22 -2.76
CA GLU A 90 -15.61 10.17 -3.70
C GLU A 90 -14.92 10.73 -4.95
N SER A 91 -15.18 11.99 -5.32
CA SER A 91 -14.50 12.69 -6.43
C SER A 91 -12.99 12.87 -6.22
N GLY A 92 -12.53 12.80 -4.96
CA GLY A 92 -11.13 12.97 -4.60
C GLY A 92 -10.60 14.41 -4.67
N VAL A 93 -11.45 15.41 -4.94
CA VAL A 93 -11.05 16.82 -4.98
C VAL A 93 -10.80 17.36 -3.57
N ALA A 94 -9.63 17.97 -3.35
CA ALA A 94 -9.26 18.53 -2.06
C ALA A 94 -9.95 19.89 -1.83
N ILE A 95 -10.83 19.97 -0.83
CA ILE A 95 -11.58 21.19 -0.47
C ILE A 95 -11.34 21.48 1.03
N LYS A 96 -11.10 22.75 1.41
CA LYS A 96 -10.80 23.13 2.80
C LYS A 96 -11.96 22.82 3.76
N ARG A 97 -11.64 22.49 5.01
CA ARG A 97 -12.62 22.22 6.08
C ARG A 97 -13.68 23.34 6.16
N GLY A 98 -14.96 22.95 6.20
CA GLY A 98 -16.11 23.87 6.25
C GLY A 98 -17.11 23.62 5.13
N TRP A 99 -16.64 23.13 3.97
CA TRP A 99 -17.47 22.95 2.77
C TRP A 99 -18.69 22.02 2.95
N LYS A 100 -18.60 21.01 3.82
CA LYS A 100 -19.71 20.08 4.08
C LYS A 100 -20.87 20.74 4.82
N SER A 101 -20.57 21.66 5.73
CA SER A 101 -21.61 22.41 6.46
C SER A 101 -22.28 23.39 5.51
N GLU A 102 -21.48 24.10 4.71
CA GLU A 102 -21.98 25.02 3.70
C GLU A 102 -22.88 24.34 2.68
N LEU A 103 -22.46 23.18 2.14
CA LEU A 103 -23.28 22.44 1.18
C LEU A 103 -24.63 22.02 1.76
N ARG A 104 -24.70 21.73 3.06
CA ARG A 104 -25.97 21.43 3.75
C ARG A 104 -26.82 22.67 3.96
N GLU A 105 -26.22 23.83 4.24
CA GLU A 105 -26.93 25.11 4.29
C GLU A 105 -27.43 25.55 2.91
N MET A 106 -26.65 25.32 1.86
CA MET A 106 -27.07 25.53 0.47
C MET A 106 -28.24 24.62 0.09
N ALA A 107 -28.27 23.37 0.59
CA ALA A 107 -29.40 22.46 0.40
C ALA A 107 -30.66 22.98 1.09
N LYS A 108 -30.55 23.34 2.37
CA LYS A 108 -31.63 23.93 3.17
C LYS A 108 -32.20 25.20 2.51
N SER A 109 -31.31 26.03 1.94
CA SER A 109 -31.67 27.28 1.28
C SER A 109 -32.07 27.10 -0.20
N ARG A 110 -32.16 25.85 -0.69
CA ARG A 110 -32.50 25.48 -2.08
C ARG A 110 -31.57 26.10 -3.14
N VAL A 111 -30.36 26.49 -2.73
CA VAL A 111 -29.34 27.11 -3.58
C VAL A 111 -28.62 26.07 -4.45
N LEU A 112 -28.61 24.80 -4.04
CA LEU A 112 -27.96 23.73 -4.83
C LEU A 112 -28.54 23.60 -6.25
N ASN A 113 -29.83 23.86 -6.43
CA ASN A 113 -30.50 23.80 -7.74
C ASN A 113 -29.99 24.85 -8.75
N LYS A 114 -29.22 25.84 -8.30
CA LYS A 114 -28.59 26.85 -9.17
C LYS A 114 -27.36 26.31 -9.90
N PHE A 115 -26.76 25.22 -9.42
CA PHE A 115 -25.61 24.62 -10.06
C PHE A 115 -26.08 23.66 -11.17
N PRO A 116 -25.64 23.84 -12.42
CA PRO A 116 -26.08 22.98 -13.51
C PRO A 116 -25.42 21.60 -13.46
N SER A 117 -24.30 21.43 -12.76
CA SER A 117 -23.62 20.14 -12.65
C SER A 117 -22.79 19.98 -11.38
N LEU A 118 -22.45 18.72 -11.03
CA LEU A 118 -21.53 18.38 -9.95
C LEU A 118 -20.17 19.09 -10.11
N ASN A 119 -19.60 19.10 -11.31
CA ASN A 119 -18.32 19.78 -11.57
C ASN A 119 -18.43 21.31 -11.35
N GLY A 120 -19.56 21.92 -11.72
CA GLY A 120 -19.81 23.34 -11.47
C GLY A 120 -19.93 23.66 -9.98
N LEU A 121 -20.61 22.80 -9.21
CA LEU A 121 -20.68 22.91 -7.76
C LEU A 121 -19.32 22.73 -7.10
N ILE A 122 -18.55 21.72 -7.51
CA ILE A 122 -17.18 21.49 -7.00
C ILE A 122 -16.28 22.69 -7.29
N ALA A 123 -16.37 23.28 -8.49
CA ALA A 123 -15.59 24.46 -8.85
C ALA A 123 -15.92 25.66 -7.93
N GLU A 124 -17.21 25.91 -7.64
CA GLU A 124 -17.59 26.98 -6.72
C GLU A 124 -17.17 26.68 -5.27
N LEU A 125 -17.31 25.43 -4.82
CA LEU A 125 -16.82 25.03 -3.49
C LEU A 125 -15.29 25.16 -3.39
N VAL A 126 -14.54 24.83 -4.45
CA VAL A 126 -13.09 25.06 -4.52
C VAL A 126 -12.76 26.55 -4.55
N LYS A 127 -13.58 27.39 -5.16
CA LYS A 127 -13.39 28.84 -5.16
C LYS A 127 -13.61 29.45 -3.77
N VAL A 128 -14.68 29.05 -3.07
CA VAL A 128 -15.04 29.58 -1.74
C VAL A 128 -14.22 28.93 -0.62
N TYR A 129 -13.93 27.63 -0.76
CA TYR A 129 -13.09 26.83 0.13
C TYR A 129 -11.89 26.29 -0.64
N PRO A 130 -10.95 27.16 -1.05
CA PRO A 130 -9.76 26.75 -1.77
C PRO A 130 -9.11 25.57 -1.06
N PRO A 131 -8.63 24.56 -1.81
CA PRO A 131 -7.87 23.46 -1.24
C PRO A 131 -6.92 24.06 -0.22
N GLN A 132 -6.79 23.45 0.94
CA GLN A 132 -5.78 23.87 1.89
C GLN A 132 -4.43 23.63 1.21
N THR A 133 -3.95 24.64 0.50
CA THR A 133 -2.72 24.58 -0.22
C THR A 133 -1.68 24.25 0.83
N GLN A 134 -0.91 23.22 0.58
CA GLN A 134 0.27 22.86 1.36
C GLN A 134 1.38 23.92 1.18
N ASN A 135 1.03 25.22 1.24
CA ASN A 135 1.86 26.35 0.86
C ASN A 135 2.89 26.74 1.92
N GLY A 136 2.99 25.98 3.02
CA GLY A 136 4.05 26.12 4.00
C GLY A 136 5.18 25.11 3.76
N PRO A 137 6.37 25.33 4.34
CA PRO A 137 7.44 24.34 4.34
C PRO A 137 7.02 22.98 4.93
N TYR A 138 5.97 22.97 5.76
CA TYR A 138 5.45 21.80 6.47
C TYR A 138 4.31 21.03 5.76
N GLY A 139 4.14 21.25 4.46
CA GLY A 139 3.17 20.54 3.62
C GLY A 139 3.41 19.02 3.55
N ARG A 140 2.36 18.21 3.38
CA ARG A 140 2.50 16.75 3.24
C ARG A 140 2.86 16.35 1.80
N PRO A 141 4.09 15.90 1.52
CA PRO A 141 4.47 15.52 0.18
C PRO A 141 3.71 14.26 -0.28
N ASN A 142 3.47 14.18 -1.59
CA ASN A 142 3.01 12.96 -2.23
C ASN A 142 4.14 11.91 -2.25
N PHE A 143 3.76 10.63 -2.26
CA PHE A 143 4.73 9.55 -2.44
C PHE A 143 5.26 9.53 -3.87
N SER A 144 6.57 9.33 -4.01
CA SER A 144 7.19 9.08 -5.32
C SER A 144 6.81 7.69 -5.86
N GLN A 145 6.95 7.50 -7.18
CA GLN A 145 6.79 6.18 -7.80
C GLN A 145 7.76 5.14 -7.20
N ARG A 146 8.95 5.56 -6.78
CA ARG A 146 9.93 4.73 -6.09
C ARG A 146 9.36 4.14 -4.80
N ALA A 147 8.73 4.97 -3.97
CA ALA A 147 8.10 4.53 -2.72
C ALA A 147 7.02 3.46 -2.98
N TYR A 148 6.17 3.67 -4.00
CA TYR A 148 5.17 2.70 -4.43
C TYR A 148 5.79 1.37 -4.88
N ASN A 149 6.85 1.43 -5.70
CA ASN A 149 7.52 0.23 -6.19
C ASN A 149 8.17 -0.57 -5.05
N LEU A 150 8.85 0.11 -4.12
CA LEU A 150 9.42 -0.52 -2.92
C LEU A 150 8.32 -1.23 -2.11
N ALA A 151 7.21 -0.54 -1.81
CA ALA A 151 6.11 -1.13 -1.05
C ALA A 151 5.49 -2.35 -1.73
N LYS A 152 5.30 -2.33 -3.06
CA LYS A 152 4.79 -3.46 -3.84
C LYS A 152 5.73 -4.66 -3.82
N ILE A 153 7.03 -4.43 -3.98
CA ILE A 153 8.04 -5.51 -3.94
C ILE A 153 8.08 -6.13 -2.54
N SER A 154 8.15 -5.31 -1.49
CA SER A 154 8.20 -5.80 -0.11
C SER A 154 6.91 -6.51 0.30
N ALA A 155 5.75 -6.04 -0.16
CA ALA A 155 4.49 -6.76 -0.02
C ALA A 155 4.54 -8.12 -0.75
N SER A 156 5.10 -8.15 -1.96
CA SER A 156 5.21 -9.38 -2.74
C SER A 156 6.06 -10.44 -2.06
N LEU A 157 7.18 -10.01 -1.45
CA LEU A 157 8.05 -10.86 -0.65
C LEU A 157 7.34 -11.38 0.61
N SER A 158 6.62 -10.49 1.31
CA SER A 158 5.96 -10.81 2.57
C SER A 158 4.78 -11.77 2.39
N TYR A 159 3.97 -11.55 1.36
CA TYR A 159 2.79 -12.36 1.08
C TYR A 159 3.07 -13.56 0.18
N ARG A 160 4.29 -13.66 -0.37
CA ARG A 160 4.69 -14.69 -1.37
C ARG A 160 3.74 -14.71 -2.58
N VAL A 161 3.35 -13.52 -3.05
CA VAL A 161 2.49 -13.31 -4.24
C VAL A 161 3.07 -12.17 -5.07
N ASP A 162 3.02 -12.25 -6.40
CA ASP A 162 3.45 -11.16 -7.27
C ASP A 162 2.42 -10.01 -7.25
N LEU A 163 2.81 -8.86 -6.72
CA LEU A 163 2.00 -7.64 -6.61
C LEU A 163 2.57 -6.47 -7.41
N LEU A 164 3.47 -6.71 -8.37
CA LEU A 164 4.13 -5.61 -9.10
C LEU A 164 3.14 -4.74 -9.89
N ASP A 165 2.17 -5.36 -10.54
CA ASP A 165 1.21 -4.68 -11.42
C ASP A 165 -0.09 -4.26 -10.72
N ILE A 166 -0.17 -4.40 -9.39
CA ILE A 166 -1.39 -4.07 -8.67
C ILE A 166 -1.70 -2.56 -8.74
N ALA A 167 -2.94 -2.22 -9.09
CA ALA A 167 -3.44 -0.85 -9.01
C ALA A 167 -3.94 -0.57 -7.58
N LEU A 168 -3.14 0.09 -6.76
CA LEU A 168 -3.42 0.23 -5.32
C LEU A 168 -4.79 0.85 -5.02
N ALA A 169 -5.10 1.99 -5.63
CA ALA A 169 -6.38 2.68 -5.41
C ALA A 169 -7.58 1.82 -5.80
N ALA A 170 -7.51 1.12 -6.94
CA ALA A 170 -8.57 0.22 -7.41
C ALA A 170 -8.80 -0.99 -6.48
N ASN A 171 -7.84 -1.29 -5.60
CA ASN A 171 -7.89 -2.41 -4.67
C ASN A 171 -8.10 -1.96 -3.20
N ASP A 172 -8.46 -0.70 -2.96
CA ASP A 172 -8.57 -0.13 -1.60
C ASP A 172 -7.26 -0.32 -0.80
N LEU A 173 -6.13 -0.09 -1.47
CA LEU A 173 -4.80 -0.23 -0.90
C LEU A 173 -4.07 1.11 -0.87
N ALA A 174 -3.26 1.29 0.17
CA ALA A 174 -2.41 2.44 0.37
C ALA A 174 -1.07 2.02 0.95
N LEU A 175 -0.17 3.00 1.05
CA LEU A 175 1.05 2.95 1.86
C LEU A 175 0.71 3.62 3.19
N PRO A 176 0.34 2.87 4.23
CA PRO A 176 0.20 3.44 5.57
C PRO A 176 1.53 4.08 6.02
N HIS A 177 1.55 4.75 7.17
CA HIS A 177 2.83 5.14 7.78
C HIS A 177 2.96 4.46 9.13
N ARG A 178 4.18 4.04 9.48
CA ARG A 178 4.53 3.58 10.82
C ARG A 178 4.46 4.74 11.81
N MET A 179 5.20 5.81 11.52
CA MET A 179 5.14 7.08 12.22
C MET A 179 4.31 8.05 11.38
N SER A 180 3.26 8.62 11.96
CA SER A 180 2.33 9.44 11.19
C SER A 180 3.04 10.67 10.59
N PHE A 181 2.61 11.13 9.43
CA PHE A 181 3.17 12.37 8.84
C PHE A 181 3.02 13.57 9.79
N ARG A 182 1.94 13.59 10.58
CA ARG A 182 1.74 14.61 11.63
C ARG A 182 2.92 14.61 12.62
N ASP A 183 3.32 13.44 13.08
CA ASP A 183 4.39 13.28 14.06
C ASP A 183 5.74 13.66 13.46
N ILE A 184 6.03 13.25 12.22
CA ILE A 184 7.24 13.66 11.50
C ILE A 184 7.29 15.18 11.39
N ARG A 185 6.19 15.79 10.91
CA ARG A 185 6.07 17.23 10.75
C ARG A 185 6.28 17.97 12.07
N GLU A 186 5.68 17.50 13.16
CA GLU A 186 5.79 18.14 14.47
C GLU A 186 7.21 17.99 15.06
N SER A 187 7.86 16.84 14.89
CA SER A 187 9.26 16.65 15.27
C SER A 187 10.20 17.53 14.45
N THR A 188 9.98 17.68 13.14
CA THR A 188 10.73 18.62 12.29
C THR A 188 10.52 20.06 12.72
N ARG A 189 9.28 20.43 13.09
CA ARG A 189 8.93 21.78 13.54
C ARG A 189 9.66 22.13 14.84
N ARG A 190 9.69 21.22 15.83
CA ARG A 190 10.41 21.42 17.09
C ARG A 190 11.88 21.73 16.86
N PHE A 191 12.55 20.95 16.01
CA PHE A 191 13.94 21.22 15.63
C PHE A 191 14.10 22.56 14.93
N ALA A 192 13.32 22.82 13.88
CA ALA A 192 13.41 24.04 13.08
C ALA A 192 13.09 25.33 13.88
N GLU A 193 12.34 25.21 14.97
CA GLU A 193 12.01 26.30 15.91
C GLU A 193 12.93 26.33 17.14
N ASN A 194 14.07 25.63 17.12
CA ASN A 194 15.06 25.56 18.20
C ASN A 194 14.52 25.05 19.55
N GLN A 195 13.44 24.27 19.54
CA GLN A 195 12.90 23.59 20.73
C GLN A 195 13.64 22.27 21.03
N GLU A 196 14.45 21.79 20.08
CA GLU A 196 15.20 20.55 20.14
C GLU A 196 16.52 20.74 19.39
N ASP A 197 17.55 19.97 19.77
CA ASP A 197 18.88 20.07 19.21
C ASP A 197 19.13 19.08 18.04
N ASP A 198 20.33 19.14 17.45
CA ASP A 198 20.77 18.22 16.40
C ASP A 198 20.75 16.75 16.86
N GLY A 199 21.06 16.52 18.14
CA GLY A 199 21.10 15.19 18.74
C GLY A 199 19.71 14.59 18.82
N ASP A 200 18.70 15.39 19.14
CA ASP A 200 17.30 15.03 19.13
C ASP A 200 16.82 14.67 17.74
N LEU A 201 17.07 15.54 16.74
CA LEU A 201 16.73 15.28 15.34
C LEU A 201 17.38 13.99 14.85
N THR A 202 18.68 13.84 15.09
CA THR A 202 19.47 12.66 14.69
C THR A 202 18.94 11.40 15.35
N ARG A 203 18.66 11.43 16.65
CA ARG A 203 18.22 10.26 17.42
C ARG A 203 16.92 9.66 16.91
N TRP A 204 15.93 10.46 16.55
CA TRP A 204 14.67 9.92 16.04
C TRP A 204 14.77 9.57 14.55
N THR A 205 15.50 10.35 13.74
CA THR A 205 15.66 10.06 12.32
C THR A 205 16.47 8.78 12.08
N GLU A 206 17.54 8.56 12.85
CA GLU A 206 18.39 7.38 12.71
C GLU A 206 17.60 6.09 12.99
N ARG A 207 16.63 6.11 13.91
CA ARG A 207 15.74 4.95 14.14
C ARG A 207 14.99 4.54 12.87
N LEU A 208 14.50 5.49 12.07
CA LEU A 208 13.81 5.18 10.81
C LEU A 208 14.80 4.72 9.71
N ILE A 209 16.01 5.26 9.72
CA ILE A 209 17.12 4.83 8.86
C ILE A 209 17.51 3.38 9.19
N ASP A 210 17.75 3.06 10.46
CA ASP A 210 18.06 1.72 10.95
C ASP A 210 16.92 0.75 10.64
N GLY A 211 15.67 1.18 10.82
CA GLY A 211 14.50 0.41 10.40
C GLY A 211 14.48 0.09 8.92
N THR A 212 15.00 1.00 8.07
CA THR A 212 15.15 0.80 6.63
C THR A 212 16.29 -0.18 6.32
N LEU A 213 17.45 -0.01 6.95
CA LEU A 213 18.61 -0.89 6.77
C LEU A 213 18.31 -2.34 7.18
N ALA A 214 17.66 -2.53 8.33
CA ALA A 214 17.22 -3.85 8.78
C ALA A 214 16.16 -4.46 7.84
N ARG A 215 15.32 -3.63 7.19
CA ARG A 215 14.37 -4.11 6.17
C ARG A 215 15.08 -4.51 4.86
N ILE A 216 16.15 -3.81 4.47
CA ILE A 216 17.00 -4.19 3.32
C ILE A 216 17.62 -5.57 3.58
N GLU A 217 18.18 -5.78 4.77
CA GLU A 217 18.74 -7.08 5.18
C GLU A 217 17.68 -8.19 5.12
N GLN A 218 16.53 -7.97 5.77
CA GLN A 218 15.40 -8.91 5.74
C GLN A 218 14.97 -9.26 4.31
N SER A 219 14.91 -8.25 3.44
CA SER A 219 14.52 -8.44 2.03
C SER A 219 15.57 -9.19 1.25
N THR A 220 16.86 -9.01 1.56
CA THR A 220 17.97 -9.75 0.94
C THR A 220 17.81 -11.25 1.16
N ASN A 221 17.47 -11.65 2.38
CA ASN A 221 17.18 -13.03 2.73
C ASN A 221 15.92 -13.53 2.01
N ALA A 222 14.83 -12.75 2.04
CA ALA A 222 13.59 -13.12 1.36
C ALA A 222 13.78 -13.31 -0.16
N PHE A 223 14.63 -12.50 -0.80
CA PHE A 223 14.99 -12.67 -2.21
C PHE A 223 15.79 -13.95 -2.48
N ALA A 224 16.65 -14.37 -1.55
CA ALA A 224 17.36 -15.64 -1.67
C ALA A 224 16.37 -16.82 -1.66
N ASP A 225 15.38 -16.77 -0.77
CA ASP A 225 14.35 -17.81 -0.67
C ASP A 225 13.49 -17.96 -1.92
N ILE A 226 13.21 -16.87 -2.64
CA ILE A 226 12.33 -16.89 -3.82
C ILE A 226 13.09 -17.06 -5.14
N LYS A 227 14.42 -17.24 -5.11
CA LYS A 227 15.25 -17.28 -6.33
C LYS A 227 14.79 -18.33 -7.34
N SER A 228 14.34 -19.49 -6.86
CA SER A 228 13.83 -20.60 -7.68
C SER A 228 12.29 -20.61 -7.81
N ASP A 229 11.58 -19.69 -7.16
CA ASP A 229 10.13 -19.62 -7.20
C ASP A 229 9.66 -19.08 -8.56
N ARG A 230 9.07 -19.97 -9.37
CA ARG A 230 8.55 -19.62 -10.70
C ARG A 230 7.44 -18.58 -10.64
N THR A 231 6.67 -18.54 -9.56
CA THR A 231 5.55 -17.60 -9.38
C THR A 231 6.01 -16.20 -8.99
N LEU A 232 7.21 -16.08 -8.39
CA LEU A 232 7.81 -14.80 -7.98
C LEU A 232 9.01 -14.39 -8.83
N LYS A 233 9.18 -15.01 -10.02
CA LYS A 233 10.30 -14.74 -10.91
C LYS A 233 10.39 -13.25 -11.31
N ALA A 234 9.26 -12.58 -11.54
CA ALA A 234 9.26 -11.16 -11.89
C ALA A 234 9.68 -10.28 -10.70
N VAL A 235 9.22 -10.60 -9.49
CA VAL A 235 9.66 -9.98 -8.24
C VAL A 235 11.17 -10.15 -8.05
N TYR A 236 11.69 -11.38 -8.20
CA TYR A 236 13.13 -11.64 -8.07
C TYR A 236 13.96 -10.85 -9.10
N LYS A 237 13.49 -10.71 -10.34
CA LYS A 237 14.15 -9.87 -11.37
C LYS A 237 14.26 -8.39 -10.95
N LYS A 238 13.38 -7.91 -10.06
CA LYS A 238 13.43 -6.55 -9.51
C LYS A 238 14.39 -6.39 -8.32
N LYS A 239 15.05 -7.46 -7.84
CA LYS A 239 15.99 -7.43 -6.70
C LYS A 239 17.01 -6.29 -6.79
N ALA A 240 17.72 -6.17 -7.92
CA ALA A 240 18.76 -5.15 -8.07
C ALA A 240 18.19 -3.73 -8.02
N GLN A 241 17.03 -3.50 -8.65
CA GLN A 241 16.33 -2.22 -8.59
C GLN A 241 15.89 -1.91 -7.16
N TYR A 242 15.29 -2.89 -6.48
CA TYR A 242 14.84 -2.76 -5.09
C TYR A 242 15.98 -2.35 -4.15
N MET A 243 17.13 -3.04 -4.21
CA MET A 243 18.27 -2.72 -3.35
C MET A 243 18.79 -1.30 -3.60
N ARG A 244 18.93 -0.90 -4.87
CA ARG A 244 19.34 0.46 -5.22
C ARG A 244 18.35 1.51 -4.69
N ASP A 245 17.06 1.31 -4.93
CA ASP A 245 16.02 2.26 -4.54
C ASP A 245 15.92 2.38 -3.01
N ALA A 246 16.06 1.27 -2.28
CA ALA A 246 16.04 1.26 -0.82
C ALA A 246 17.27 1.94 -0.23
N HIS A 247 18.49 1.66 -0.72
CA HIS A 247 19.70 2.36 -0.29
C HIS A 247 19.66 3.85 -0.65
N LEU A 248 19.15 4.21 -1.82
CA LEU A 248 18.97 5.61 -2.20
C LEU A 248 18.00 6.35 -1.26
N SER A 249 16.96 5.67 -0.75
CA SER A 249 16.07 6.27 0.25
C SER A 249 16.80 6.62 1.56
N VAL A 250 17.77 5.79 1.97
CA VAL A 250 18.63 6.06 3.14
C VAL A 250 19.56 7.24 2.87
N SER A 251 20.25 7.24 1.72
CA SER A 251 21.16 8.33 1.35
C SER A 251 20.43 9.67 1.27
N ASN A 252 19.25 9.70 0.65
CA ASN A 252 18.43 10.91 0.55
C ASN A 252 17.96 11.39 1.94
N ALA A 253 17.60 10.47 2.85
CA ALA A 253 17.19 10.83 4.20
C ALA A 253 18.35 11.42 5.02
N LYS A 254 19.56 10.85 4.93
CA LYS A 254 20.76 11.39 5.58
C LYS A 254 21.11 12.78 5.04
N ALA A 255 21.20 12.92 3.72
CA ALA A 255 21.50 14.20 3.08
C ALA A 255 20.47 15.30 3.43
N ALA A 256 19.18 14.95 3.43
CA ALA A 256 18.12 15.92 3.77
C ALA A 256 18.13 16.30 5.26
N ARG A 257 18.49 15.39 6.17
CA ARG A 257 18.72 15.71 7.59
C ARG A 257 19.89 16.68 7.74
N ASP A 258 21.02 16.36 7.14
CA ASP A 258 22.24 17.14 7.30
C ASP A 258 22.09 18.55 6.70
N GLU A 259 21.39 18.68 5.57
CA GLU A 259 21.04 19.98 4.99
C GLU A 259 20.05 20.77 5.87
N LEU A 260 19.07 20.11 6.50
CA LEU A 260 18.18 20.78 7.45
C LEU A 260 18.93 21.29 8.68
N ILE A 261 19.88 20.51 9.21
CA ILE A 261 20.75 20.95 10.32
C ILE A 261 21.54 22.19 9.89
N LYS A 262 22.20 22.12 8.74
CA LYS A 262 22.99 23.24 8.20
C LYS A 262 22.16 24.50 8.01
N ALA A 263 20.98 24.38 7.39
CA ALA A 263 20.08 25.49 7.13
C ALA A 263 19.41 26.05 8.39
N THR A 264 19.34 25.28 9.48
CA THR A 264 18.78 25.76 10.76
C THR A 264 19.84 26.44 11.62
N LYS A 265 21.12 26.04 11.50
CA LYS A 265 22.25 26.70 12.18
C LYS A 265 22.61 28.05 11.57
N ALA A 266 22.41 28.21 10.27
CA ALA A 266 22.56 29.50 9.61
C ALA A 266 21.32 30.37 9.93
N ASN A 267 21.49 31.36 10.81
CA ASN A 267 20.43 32.34 11.10
C ASN A 267 19.92 32.95 9.78
N ASP A 268 18.60 33.02 9.63
CA ASP A 268 17.90 33.54 8.44
C ASP A 268 18.30 32.90 7.09
N ASP A 269 18.70 31.63 7.07
CA ASP A 269 18.98 30.94 5.81
C ASP A 269 17.71 30.87 4.93
N PRO A 270 17.69 31.54 3.75
CA PRO A 270 16.52 31.52 2.86
C PRO A 270 16.19 30.10 2.37
N ARG A 271 17.14 29.16 2.46
CA ARG A 271 16.96 27.76 2.07
C ARG A 271 16.28 26.93 3.15
N LYS A 272 16.10 27.42 4.37
CA LYS A 272 15.49 26.67 5.48
C LYS A 272 14.13 26.06 5.09
N ASN A 273 13.30 26.83 4.40
CA ASN A 273 12.00 26.34 3.94
C ASN A 273 12.11 25.21 2.89
N ALA A 274 13.11 25.27 2.00
CA ALA A 274 13.39 24.22 1.03
C ALA A 274 13.96 22.97 1.72
N ALA A 275 14.88 23.16 2.67
CA ALA A 275 15.46 22.09 3.47
C ALA A 275 14.40 21.33 4.29
N ILE A 276 13.44 22.05 4.89
CA ILE A 276 12.29 21.43 5.58
C ILE A 276 11.46 20.60 4.61
N LYS A 277 11.15 21.12 3.41
CA LYS A 277 10.35 20.38 2.42
C LYS A 277 11.04 19.09 1.97
N GLU A 278 12.32 19.16 1.64
CA GLU A 278 13.10 17.98 1.22
C GLU A 278 13.27 16.98 2.37
N PHE A 279 13.49 17.46 3.60
CA PHE A 279 13.49 16.61 4.80
C PHE A 279 12.17 15.87 4.96
N LEU A 280 11.05 16.59 4.95
CA LEU A 280 9.72 16.00 5.12
C LEU A 280 9.39 15.01 4.00
N LYS A 281 9.82 15.29 2.77
CA LYS A 281 9.69 14.38 1.63
C LYS A 281 10.48 13.10 1.86
N ALA A 282 11.76 13.20 2.21
CA ALA A 282 12.62 12.05 2.44
C ALA A 282 12.10 11.15 3.57
N PHE A 283 11.70 11.71 4.72
CA PHE A 283 11.22 10.92 5.86
C PHE A 283 9.75 10.47 5.75
N ASN A 284 8.92 11.18 4.97
CA ASN A 284 7.57 10.70 4.64
C ASN A 284 7.66 9.39 3.84
N GLU A 285 8.59 9.27 2.89
CA GLU A 285 8.68 8.09 2.01
C GLU A 285 9.81 7.10 2.35
N ILE A 286 10.58 7.32 3.41
CA ILE A 286 11.66 6.42 3.81
C ILE A 286 11.10 5.01 4.06
N HIS A 287 11.76 3.99 3.52
CA HIS A 287 11.18 2.66 3.42
C HIS A 287 10.96 1.96 4.79
N GLY A 288 11.68 2.37 5.83
CA GLY A 288 11.41 1.96 7.21
C GLY A 288 10.13 2.57 7.79
N ASN A 289 9.64 3.69 7.25
CA ASN A 289 8.45 4.38 7.71
C ASN A 289 7.19 4.03 6.90
N ILE A 290 7.31 3.79 5.59
CA ILE A 290 6.21 3.22 4.82
C ILE A 290 6.24 1.69 4.94
N PRO A 291 5.18 1.06 5.47
CA PRO A 291 5.05 -0.37 5.46
C PRO A 291 4.83 -0.86 4.02
N ASP A 292 4.67 -2.17 3.92
CA ASP A 292 4.09 -2.80 2.76
C ASP A 292 2.66 -2.29 2.51
N VAL A 293 2.03 -2.83 1.49
CA VAL A 293 0.68 -2.41 1.09
C VAL A 293 -0.36 -2.80 2.15
N GLY A 294 -1.22 -1.85 2.52
CA GLY A 294 -2.26 -2.02 3.55
C GLY A 294 -3.62 -1.43 3.15
N GLN A 295 -4.70 -1.81 3.83
CA GLN A 295 -6.06 -1.36 3.51
C GLN A 295 -6.21 0.17 3.71
N HIS A 296 -6.78 0.84 2.70
CA HIS A 296 -6.87 2.29 2.69
C HIS A 296 -8.04 2.80 3.54
N THR A 297 -9.28 2.52 3.13
CA THR A 297 -10.49 3.10 3.74
C THR A 297 -10.80 2.58 5.14
N ALA A 298 -10.62 1.28 5.37
CA ALA A 298 -10.95 0.64 6.64
C ALA A 298 -9.92 0.91 7.75
N VAL A 299 -8.66 1.12 7.36
CA VAL A 299 -7.53 1.15 8.30
C VAL A 299 -6.73 2.44 8.16
N ASN A 300 -6.08 2.68 7.02
CA ASN A 300 -5.14 3.79 6.87
C ASN A 300 -5.80 5.16 7.10
N VAL A 301 -6.99 5.41 6.54
CA VAL A 301 -7.71 6.69 6.72
C VAL A 301 -8.03 6.92 8.20
N VAL A 302 -8.52 5.88 8.88
CA VAL A 302 -8.95 5.93 10.28
C VAL A 302 -7.77 6.14 11.23
N VAL A 303 -6.65 5.47 10.93
CA VAL A 303 -5.45 5.41 11.79
C VAL A 303 -4.45 6.54 11.46
N SER A 304 -4.65 7.27 10.37
CA SER A 304 -3.72 8.23 9.73
C SER A 304 -2.96 9.25 10.61
N SER A 305 -3.40 9.47 11.85
CA SER A 305 -2.80 10.43 12.80
C SER A 305 -2.16 9.78 14.02
N ALA A 306 -2.13 8.45 14.11
CA ALA A 306 -1.44 7.67 15.14
C ALA A 306 -0.37 6.78 14.51
N ALA A 307 0.54 6.30 15.34
CA ALA A 307 1.54 5.33 14.93
C ALA A 307 0.89 3.96 14.65
N HIS A 308 1.29 3.36 13.53
CA HIS A 308 0.65 2.18 12.96
C HIS A 308 1.64 1.01 12.86
N LEU A 309 1.57 0.11 13.83
CA LEU A 309 2.51 -1.00 13.92
C LEU A 309 2.11 -2.16 13.00
N HIS A 310 3.02 -3.11 12.83
CA HIS A 310 2.76 -4.36 12.14
C HIS A 310 3.71 -5.41 12.61
N THR A 311 3.16 -6.61 12.64
CA THR A 311 3.86 -7.79 13.06
C THR A 311 4.02 -8.76 11.92
N GLN A 312 5.08 -9.55 12.02
CA GLN A 312 5.30 -10.77 11.27
C GLN A 312 5.23 -11.95 12.24
N GLU A 313 4.85 -13.11 11.73
CA GLU A 313 4.94 -14.34 12.50
C GLU A 313 6.41 -14.67 12.75
N ARG A 314 6.75 -15.00 14.00
CA ARG A 314 8.11 -15.37 14.35
C ARG A 314 8.41 -16.75 13.75
N GLN A 315 9.32 -16.82 12.79
CA GLN A 315 9.75 -18.10 12.23
C GLN A 315 10.67 -18.80 13.25
N GLY A 316 10.14 -19.75 14.04
CA GLY A 316 10.98 -20.50 14.99
C GLY A 316 10.26 -21.52 15.88
N ARG A 317 10.56 -22.81 15.60
CA ARG A 317 10.58 -24.01 16.48
C ARG A 317 9.39 -24.28 17.42
N SER A 318 8.18 -24.48 16.91
CA SER A 318 7.28 -25.41 17.59
C SER A 318 7.51 -26.82 17.02
N ARG A 319 8.47 -27.54 17.61
CA ARG A 319 8.61 -29.01 17.43
C ARG A 319 7.66 -29.79 18.35
N THR A 320 7.02 -29.09 19.29
CA THR A 320 6.05 -29.68 20.22
C THR A 320 4.65 -29.31 19.78
N ARG A 321 3.94 -30.35 19.31
CA ARG A 321 2.57 -30.35 18.82
C ARG A 321 1.55 -30.17 19.96
N THR A 322 1.87 -29.37 20.97
CA THR A 322 0.96 -29.03 22.07
C THR A 322 0.28 -27.70 21.76
N ALA A 323 -1.02 -27.81 21.54
CA ALA A 323 -1.93 -26.72 21.25
C ALA A 323 -1.91 -25.64 22.36
N HIS A 324 -2.27 -24.41 21.97
CA HIS A 324 -2.61 -23.24 22.79
C HIS A 324 -1.57 -22.15 23.11
N HIS A 325 -0.30 -22.23 22.70
CA HIS A 325 0.55 -21.03 22.77
C HIS A 325 0.18 -20.05 21.65
N SER A 326 -0.38 -18.90 22.03
CA SER A 326 -0.56 -17.73 21.18
C SER A 326 0.69 -17.53 20.32
N GLN A 327 0.55 -17.62 18.99
CA GLN A 327 1.68 -17.43 18.08
C GLN A 327 2.40 -16.13 18.44
N GLU A 328 3.61 -16.25 18.97
CA GLU A 328 4.43 -15.10 19.29
C GLU A 328 4.74 -14.37 17.99
N ARG A 329 4.55 -13.06 18.02
CA ARG A 329 4.67 -12.15 16.90
C ARG A 329 5.87 -11.25 17.12
N GLU A 330 6.53 -10.90 16.02
CA GLU A 330 7.62 -9.95 16.05
C GLU A 330 7.20 -8.68 15.31
N LEU A 331 7.55 -7.51 15.85
CA LEU A 331 7.39 -6.26 15.13
C LEU A 331 8.33 -6.23 13.93
N THR A 332 7.80 -5.83 12.77
CA THR A 332 8.63 -5.55 11.59
C THR A 332 9.67 -4.47 11.87
N PRO A 333 10.81 -4.42 11.14
CA PRO A 333 11.88 -3.44 11.38
C PRO A 333 11.40 -1.99 11.55
N GLY A 334 10.54 -1.52 10.65
CA GLY A 334 9.93 -0.19 10.75
C GLY A 334 9.03 0.01 11.96
N SER A 335 8.34 -1.03 12.42
CA SER A 335 7.54 -0.98 13.64
C SER A 335 8.39 -0.99 14.91
N ARG A 336 9.55 -1.67 14.89
CA ARG A 336 10.54 -1.60 15.99
C ARG A 336 11.12 -0.19 16.10
N ALA A 337 11.47 0.43 14.98
CA ALA A 337 11.92 1.82 14.94
C ALA A 337 10.92 2.78 15.61
N VAL A 338 9.62 2.63 15.31
CA VAL A 338 8.56 3.44 15.93
C VAL A 338 8.33 3.11 17.40
N ARG A 339 8.34 1.83 17.78
CA ARG A 339 8.29 1.42 19.20
C ARG A 339 9.42 2.04 20.01
N ASP A 340 10.60 2.15 19.42
CA ASP A 340 11.79 2.65 20.10
C ASP A 340 11.86 4.19 20.12
N MET A 341 10.88 4.89 19.52
CA MET A 341 10.75 6.33 19.63
C MET A 341 10.55 6.79 21.08
N SER A 342 10.92 8.04 21.37
CA SER A 342 10.58 8.65 22.65
C SER A 342 9.06 8.91 22.69
N PRO A 343 8.37 8.73 23.84
CA PRO A 343 6.90 8.81 23.88
C PRO A 343 6.30 10.10 23.32
N HIS A 344 6.93 11.26 23.57
CA HIS A 344 6.47 12.56 23.09
C HIS A 344 6.52 12.71 21.55
N ARG A 345 7.25 11.83 20.85
CA ARG A 345 7.33 11.83 19.38
C ARG A 345 6.08 11.30 18.72
N LEU A 346 5.32 10.45 19.42
CA LEU A 346 4.08 9.88 18.91
C LEU A 346 2.93 10.67 19.52
N GLY A 347 2.60 11.84 18.94
CA GLY A 347 1.70 12.82 19.55
C GLY A 347 0.26 12.33 19.76
N ARG A 348 -0.14 11.25 19.08
CA ARG A 348 -1.40 10.53 19.33
C ARG A 348 -1.18 9.10 19.81
N GLY A 349 0.07 8.69 20.02
CA GLY A 349 0.41 7.34 20.46
C GLY A 349 0.19 6.27 19.40
N ILE A 350 0.09 5.03 19.86
CA ILE A 350 -0.13 3.84 19.03
C ILE A 350 -1.62 3.65 18.74
N ALA A 351 -1.95 3.21 17.53
CA ALA A 351 -3.32 2.97 17.10
C ALA A 351 -3.92 1.70 17.71
N PHE A 352 -4.97 1.87 18.50
CA PHE A 352 -5.75 0.79 19.08
C PHE A 352 -7.14 0.74 18.46
N ASP A 353 -7.78 -0.42 18.54
CA ASP A 353 -9.15 -0.62 18.12
C ASP A 353 -10.14 0.19 18.99
N SER A 354 -11.42 0.11 18.65
CA SER A 354 -12.49 0.80 19.38
C SER A 354 -12.60 0.42 20.85
N THR A 355 -12.19 -0.79 21.22
CA THR A 355 -12.21 -1.25 22.62
C THR A 355 -11.00 -0.73 23.39
N GLY A 356 -9.88 -0.47 22.71
CA GLY A 356 -8.60 -0.17 23.35
C GLY A 356 -7.85 -1.41 23.82
N GLN A 357 -8.28 -2.61 23.41
CA GLN A 357 -7.66 -3.86 23.82
C GLN A 357 -6.64 -4.37 22.81
N SER A 358 -6.83 -4.06 21.53
CA SER A 358 -5.98 -4.56 20.45
C SER A 358 -5.35 -3.42 19.66
N ILE A 359 -4.12 -3.61 19.23
CA ILE A 359 -3.41 -2.74 18.31
C ILE A 359 -3.91 -3.04 16.90
N VAL A 360 -4.21 -1.98 16.16
CA VAL A 360 -4.57 -2.07 14.73
C VAL A 360 -3.29 -2.15 13.93
N GLU A 361 -3.11 -3.19 13.12
CA GLU A 361 -1.96 -3.32 12.23
C GLU A 361 -2.17 -2.64 10.87
N THR A 362 -1.06 -2.28 10.23
CA THR A 362 -1.07 -1.78 8.85
C THR A 362 -1.69 -2.73 7.83
N SER A 363 -1.70 -4.03 8.13
CA SER A 363 -2.35 -5.06 7.33
C SER A 363 -3.88 -5.13 7.51
N GLY A 364 -4.45 -4.40 8.47
CA GLY A 364 -5.83 -4.54 8.91
C GLY A 364 -6.08 -5.73 9.83
N ARG A 365 -5.02 -6.39 10.33
CA ARG A 365 -5.13 -7.37 11.41
C ARG A 365 -5.12 -6.67 12.77
N LEU A 366 -5.65 -7.35 13.78
CA LEU A 366 -5.55 -6.94 15.17
C LEU A 366 -4.55 -7.85 15.89
N PHE A 367 -3.80 -7.29 16.84
CA PHE A 367 -2.97 -8.06 17.75
C PHE A 367 -2.92 -7.41 19.13
N THR A 368 -2.71 -8.20 20.19
CA THR A 368 -2.52 -7.70 21.55
C THR A 368 -1.02 -7.61 21.86
N ASP A 369 -0.63 -6.69 22.73
CA ASP A 369 0.78 -6.55 23.13
C ASP A 369 1.34 -7.84 23.77
N SER A 370 0.49 -8.63 24.44
CA SER A 370 0.82 -9.95 24.98
C SER A 370 1.37 -10.95 23.95
N GLN A 371 1.12 -10.73 22.66
CA GLN A 371 1.67 -11.55 21.58
C GLN A 371 3.12 -11.17 21.22
N LEU A 372 3.66 -10.10 21.79
CA LEU A 372 5.05 -9.67 21.59
C LEU A 372 5.96 -10.18 22.72
N SER A 373 7.28 -10.12 22.51
CA SER A 373 8.26 -10.36 23.57
C SER A 373 8.11 -9.39 24.75
N ARG A 374 8.49 -9.81 25.98
CA ARG A 374 8.40 -8.97 27.20
C ARG A 374 9.11 -7.62 27.06
N ASP A 375 10.27 -7.57 26.41
CA ASP A 375 10.97 -6.31 26.13
C ASP A 375 10.14 -5.39 25.21
N SER A 376 9.56 -5.96 24.16
CA SER A 376 8.70 -5.21 23.24
C SER A 376 7.45 -4.69 23.94
N GLN A 377 6.83 -5.48 24.80
CA GLN A 377 5.70 -5.06 25.63
C GLN A 377 6.09 -3.87 26.53
N LYS A 378 7.20 -4.00 27.26
CA LYS A 378 7.69 -2.95 28.16
C LYS A 378 7.94 -1.63 27.42
N LYS A 379 8.56 -1.69 26.24
CA LYS A 379 8.82 -0.50 25.41
C LYS A 379 7.54 0.09 24.84
N LEU A 380 6.63 -0.76 24.35
CA LEU A 380 5.37 -0.32 23.77
C LEU A 380 4.48 0.40 24.79
N ARG A 381 4.41 -0.12 26.02
CA ARG A 381 3.61 0.45 27.13
C ARG A 381 4.09 1.82 27.60
N ARG A 382 5.25 2.32 27.15
CA ARG A 382 5.71 3.69 27.41
C ARG A 382 4.97 4.73 26.58
N HIS A 383 4.34 4.29 25.49
CA HIS A 383 3.63 5.17 24.58
C HIS A 383 2.18 5.32 25.00
N ALA A 384 1.61 6.51 24.75
CA ALA A 384 0.17 6.68 24.77
C ALA A 384 -0.48 5.79 23.70
N TYR A 385 -1.79 5.57 23.82
CA TYR A 385 -2.59 4.92 22.79
C TYR A 385 -3.73 5.82 22.32
N LYS A 386 -4.14 5.62 21.07
CA LYS A 386 -5.34 6.23 20.49
C LYS A 386 -6.33 5.16 20.11
N LYS A 387 -7.49 5.16 20.78
CA LYS A 387 -8.66 4.41 20.33
C LYS A 387 -9.12 4.91 18.96
N THR A 388 -9.44 3.98 18.08
CA THR A 388 -9.94 4.27 16.73
C THR A 388 -11.36 3.74 16.56
N ASN A 389 -12.04 4.02 15.45
CA ASN A 389 -13.32 3.40 15.15
C ASN A 389 -13.18 2.06 14.39
N VAL A 390 -11.97 1.47 14.38
CA VAL A 390 -11.75 0.13 13.85
C VAL A 390 -12.34 -0.88 14.83
N THR A 391 -13.21 -1.75 14.33
CA THR A 391 -13.79 -2.86 15.11
C THR A 391 -13.41 -4.17 14.43
N LYS A 392 -13.30 -5.26 15.22
CA LYS A 392 -13.14 -6.61 14.66
C LYS A 392 -14.25 -6.94 13.67
N LYS A 393 -15.50 -6.58 13.98
CA LYS A 393 -16.65 -6.76 13.08
C LYS A 393 -16.48 -6.05 11.73
N ARG A 394 -15.93 -4.82 11.72
CA ARG A 394 -15.67 -4.07 10.48
C ARG A 394 -14.60 -4.76 9.63
N LEU A 395 -13.48 -5.15 10.26
CA LEU A 395 -12.40 -5.89 9.59
C LEU A 395 -12.87 -7.26 9.06
N ASP A 396 -13.70 -7.96 9.83
CA ASP A 396 -14.28 -9.25 9.45
C ASP A 396 -15.34 -9.11 8.35
N ALA A 397 -16.17 -8.06 8.38
CA ALA A 397 -17.17 -7.78 7.35
C ALA A 397 -16.49 -7.42 6.02
N ASP A 398 -15.44 -6.60 6.06
CA ASP A 398 -14.62 -6.29 4.90
C ASP A 398 -13.95 -7.57 4.38
N SER A 399 -13.42 -8.42 5.27
CA SER A 399 -12.85 -9.72 4.90
C SER A 399 -13.87 -10.71 4.31
N LYS A 400 -15.10 -10.74 4.82
CA LYS A 400 -16.18 -11.65 4.36
C LYS A 400 -16.80 -11.18 3.06
N LYS A 401 -17.00 -9.88 2.85
CA LYS A 401 -17.41 -9.30 1.57
C LYS A 401 -16.42 -9.72 0.48
N ARG A 402 -15.12 -9.59 0.78
CA ARG A 402 -14.02 -10.01 -0.11
C ARG A 402 -14.04 -11.51 -0.45
N LYS A 403 -14.39 -12.38 0.50
CA LYS A 403 -14.50 -13.85 0.28
C LYS A 403 -15.75 -14.29 -0.50
N ARG A 404 -16.87 -13.57 -0.36
CA ARG A 404 -18.10 -13.87 -1.12
C ARG A 404 -17.95 -13.47 -2.59
N ASP A 405 -17.23 -12.39 -2.84
CA ASP A 405 -16.96 -11.89 -4.19
C ASP A 405 -15.79 -12.66 -4.89
N SER A 406 -15.25 -13.72 -4.26
CA SER A 406 -14.09 -14.49 -4.70
C SER A 406 -14.37 -15.98 -5.00
N SER A 407 -15.62 -16.36 -5.29
CA SER A 407 -15.98 -17.76 -5.59
C SER A 407 -15.47 -18.20 -6.98
N PHE A 408 -14.18 -18.47 -7.05
CA PHE A 408 -13.58 -19.39 -8.03
C PHE A 408 -13.04 -20.59 -7.25
N ASP A 409 -13.73 -21.73 -7.37
CA ASP A 409 -13.31 -23.03 -6.84
C ASP A 409 -12.53 -23.77 -7.95
N PRO A 410 -11.20 -23.93 -7.85
CA PRO A 410 -10.41 -24.61 -8.87
C PRO A 410 -10.65 -26.12 -8.89
N SER A 411 -11.26 -26.70 -7.85
CA SER A 411 -11.44 -28.15 -7.68
C SER A 411 -12.58 -28.75 -8.51
N GLN A 412 -13.38 -27.91 -9.18
CA GLN A 412 -14.44 -28.38 -10.09
C GLN A 412 -14.04 -28.46 -11.57
N SER A 413 -12.81 -28.05 -11.94
CA SER A 413 -12.35 -28.07 -13.34
C SER A 413 -11.85 -29.45 -13.84
N SER A 414 -11.87 -30.49 -13.00
CA SER A 414 -11.41 -31.84 -13.33
C SER A 414 -12.54 -32.89 -13.32
N ARG A 415 -13.78 -32.51 -13.65
CA ARG A 415 -14.78 -33.51 -14.04
C ARG A 415 -14.64 -33.80 -15.53
N PRO A 416 -14.35 -35.05 -15.94
CA PRO A 416 -14.28 -35.39 -17.34
C PRO A 416 -15.64 -35.13 -17.98
N PHE A 417 -15.63 -34.40 -19.10
CA PHE A 417 -16.76 -34.23 -19.99
C PHE A 417 -17.32 -35.62 -20.34
N LYS A 418 -18.45 -36.01 -19.74
CA LYS A 418 -19.23 -37.13 -20.25
C LYS A 418 -19.76 -36.70 -21.62
N ARG A 419 -19.16 -37.25 -22.68
CA ARG A 419 -19.70 -37.21 -24.04
C ARG A 419 -21.16 -37.67 -23.99
N ARG A 420 -22.10 -36.74 -24.17
CA ARG A 420 -23.47 -37.09 -24.58
C ARG A 420 -23.35 -37.63 -26.00
N ARG A 421 -23.60 -38.93 -26.18
CA ARG A 421 -23.91 -39.51 -27.49
C ARG A 421 -25.28 -38.95 -27.88
N ASN A 422 -25.32 -38.19 -28.98
CA ASN A 422 -26.56 -37.98 -29.70
C ASN A 422 -26.95 -39.32 -30.33
N ILE A 423 -28.07 -39.87 -29.90
CA ILE A 423 -28.82 -40.89 -30.64
C ILE A 423 -29.90 -40.11 -31.36
N ASN A 424 -29.71 -39.88 -32.67
CA ASN A 424 -30.82 -39.59 -33.56
C ASN A 424 -31.37 -40.96 -33.99
N SER A 425 -32.56 -41.31 -33.49
CA SER A 425 -33.41 -42.31 -34.11
C SER A 425 -34.36 -41.60 -35.06
N SER A 426 -34.19 -41.88 -36.34
CA SER A 426 -35.14 -41.55 -37.41
C SER A 426 -36.47 -42.26 -37.17
N SER A 427 -37.56 -41.54 -37.44
CA SER A 427 -38.80 -42.07 -38.01
C SER A 427 -39.15 -41.16 -39.16
#